data_AF-A0A6M0GGT4-F1
#
_entry.id   AF-A0A6M0GGT4-F1
#
_cell.length_a   1.000
_cell.length_b   1.000
_cell.length_c   1.000
_cell.angle_alpha   90.00
_cell.angle_beta   90.00
_cell.angle_gamma   90.00
#
_symmetry.space_group_name_H-M   'P 1'
#
loop_
_entity.id
_entity.type
_entity.pdbx_description
1 polymer ?
#
loop_
_entity_poly.entity_id
_entity_poly.type
_entity_poly.pdbx_seq_one_letter_code
_entity_poly.pdbx_strand_id
1 'polypeptide(L)'
;VEQILVAGGQAVGVRLHNGEVIKAPVVISNATLWDTYTKLLREEDLPPSYRQSALATPVVDSFMHLHLGIRAEGLEQLTGHHVVVQDANKDITEPGNTCMISIPSVWDRNLAPEGHHVIHVYSLESYAGWCRDQGYQEKKKLRSQPLLTALERVIPDIRERIVLELIGTPLTHAHYLRRYQGTYGPAIAAGKGLFPGPHTPIKDLYRVGDSTMPGIGVPAVAASGILCANSLRC
;
A
#
# COMPACT_ATOMS: atom_id res chain seq x y z
N VAL A 1 12.80 -8.88 -9.39
CA VAL A 1 12.64 -10.34 -9.52
C VAL A 1 11.53 -10.58 -10.52
N GLU A 2 11.80 -11.41 -11.52
CA GLU A 2 10.81 -11.90 -12.48
C GLU A 2 10.15 -13.17 -11.95
N GLN A 3 10.96 -14.12 -11.45
CA GLN A 3 10.47 -15.43 -11.00
C GLN A 3 11.25 -15.93 -9.78
N ILE A 4 10.57 -16.60 -8.85
CA ILE A 4 11.17 -17.47 -7.83
C ILE A 4 11.34 -18.87 -8.45
N LEU A 5 12.56 -19.40 -8.39
CA LEU A 5 12.89 -20.68 -8.98
C LEU A 5 12.66 -21.80 -7.98
N VAL A 6 11.91 -22.82 -8.37
CA VAL A 6 11.56 -23.98 -7.53
C VAL A 6 12.01 -25.26 -8.21
N ALA A 7 12.70 -26.13 -7.47
CA ALA A 7 13.12 -27.45 -7.91
C ALA A 7 12.82 -28.49 -6.83
N GLY A 8 12.11 -29.56 -7.18
CA GLY A 8 11.76 -30.62 -6.22
C GLY A 8 10.95 -30.13 -5.01
N GLY A 9 10.12 -29.09 -5.17
CA GLY A 9 9.35 -28.48 -4.09
C GLY A 9 10.16 -27.59 -3.14
N GLN A 10 11.39 -27.23 -3.50
CA GLN A 10 12.26 -26.33 -2.73
C GLN A 10 12.62 -25.08 -3.56
N ALA A 11 12.62 -23.91 -2.94
CA ALA A 11 13.13 -22.71 -3.58
C ALA A 11 14.67 -22.78 -3.71
N VAL A 12 15.18 -22.47 -4.91
CA VAL A 12 16.62 -22.58 -5.24
C VAL A 12 17.24 -21.25 -5.67
N GLY A 13 16.46 -20.18 -5.65
CA GLY A 13 16.90 -18.84 -6.03
C GLY A 13 15.82 -18.05 -6.76
N VAL A 14 16.25 -17.02 -7.48
CA VAL A 14 15.38 -16.13 -8.25
C VAL A 14 15.98 -15.84 -9.62
N ARG A 15 15.11 -15.60 -10.60
CA ARG A 15 15.46 -15.00 -11.90
C ARG A 15 15.07 -13.52 -11.89
N LEU A 16 15.96 -12.67 -12.36
CA LEU A 16 15.70 -11.23 -12.57
C LEU A 16 15.19 -10.98 -14.00
N HIS A 17 14.58 -9.80 -14.23
CA HIS A 17 14.00 -9.46 -15.54
C HIS A 17 15.02 -9.39 -16.69
N ASN A 18 16.32 -9.23 -16.38
CA ASN A 18 17.41 -9.29 -17.36
C ASN A 18 17.85 -10.73 -17.67
N GLY A 19 17.16 -11.74 -17.14
CA GLY A 19 17.50 -13.16 -17.29
C GLY A 19 18.55 -13.67 -16.31
N GLU A 20 19.19 -12.81 -15.52
CA GLU A 20 20.17 -13.20 -14.52
C GLU A 20 19.55 -14.11 -13.45
N VAL A 21 20.28 -15.16 -13.05
CA VAL A 21 19.85 -16.11 -12.03
C VAL A 21 20.72 -15.95 -10.79
N ILE A 22 20.09 -15.59 -9.68
CA ILE A 22 20.70 -15.54 -8.36
C ILE A 22 20.29 -16.81 -7.62
N LYS A 23 21.24 -17.72 -7.38
CA LYS A 23 21.02 -18.92 -6.57
C LYS A 23 21.02 -18.55 -5.09
N ALA A 24 20.08 -19.09 -4.34
CA ALA A 24 20.00 -18.90 -2.90
C ALA A 24 19.43 -20.15 -2.22
N PRO A 25 19.97 -20.57 -1.07
CA PRO A 25 19.44 -21.71 -0.32
C PRO A 25 18.09 -21.42 0.33
N VAL A 26 17.78 -20.13 0.55
CA VAL A 26 16.54 -19.63 1.13
C VAL A 26 16.09 -18.41 0.33
N VAL A 27 14.79 -18.31 0.05
CA VAL A 27 14.15 -17.14 -0.56
C VAL A 27 13.12 -16.58 0.40
N ILE A 28 13.18 -15.27 0.67
CA ILE A 28 12.20 -14.57 1.51
C ILE A 28 11.48 -13.53 0.63
N SER A 29 10.20 -13.75 0.35
CA SER A 29 9.39 -12.83 -0.45
C SER A 29 8.73 -11.77 0.44
N ASN A 30 9.09 -10.50 0.23
CA ASN A 30 8.36 -9.34 0.76
C ASN A 30 7.35 -8.77 -0.26
N ALA A 31 7.12 -9.47 -1.38
CA ALA A 31 5.99 -9.17 -2.25
C ALA A 31 4.69 -9.60 -1.55
N THR A 32 3.56 -9.03 -1.95
CA THR A 32 2.27 -9.43 -1.38
C THR A 32 2.03 -10.93 -1.58
N LEU A 33 1.19 -11.54 -0.74
CA LEU A 33 0.73 -12.92 -0.90
C LEU A 33 0.23 -13.16 -2.34
N TRP A 34 -0.59 -12.25 -2.86
CA TRP A 34 -1.17 -12.38 -4.19
C TRP A 34 -0.09 -12.30 -5.26
N ASP A 35 0.81 -11.32 -5.21
CA ASP A 35 1.88 -11.17 -6.21
C ASP A 35 2.87 -12.34 -6.16
N THR A 36 3.21 -12.84 -4.97
CA THR A 36 4.11 -13.99 -4.81
C THR A 36 3.54 -15.22 -5.53
N TYR A 37 2.23 -15.47 -5.39
CA TYR A 37 1.58 -16.68 -5.90
C TYR A 37 0.96 -16.55 -7.30
N THR A 38 0.87 -15.33 -7.85
CA THR A 38 0.34 -15.09 -9.20
C THR A 38 1.38 -14.58 -10.19
N LYS A 39 2.45 -13.92 -9.73
CA LYS A 39 3.48 -13.32 -10.60
C LYS A 39 4.85 -13.96 -10.45
N LEU A 40 5.24 -14.32 -9.23
CA LEU A 40 6.60 -14.78 -8.96
C LEU A 40 6.75 -16.30 -8.97
N LEU A 41 5.67 -17.05 -8.76
CA LEU A 41 5.65 -18.51 -8.85
C LEU A 41 4.81 -18.97 -10.04
N ARG A 42 5.12 -20.16 -10.56
CA ARG A 42 4.24 -20.83 -11.52
C ARG A 42 3.11 -21.51 -10.77
N GLU A 43 2.01 -21.78 -11.47
CA GLU A 43 0.84 -22.39 -10.83
C GLU A 43 1.16 -23.79 -10.29
N GLU A 44 1.99 -24.56 -11.01
CA GLU A 44 2.42 -25.90 -10.64
C GLU A 44 3.41 -25.96 -9.46
N ASP A 45 4.00 -24.84 -9.06
CA ASP A 45 4.94 -24.79 -7.93
C ASP A 45 4.21 -24.90 -6.57
N LEU A 46 2.88 -24.79 -6.54
CA LEU A 46 2.05 -24.84 -5.34
C LEU A 46 0.95 -25.91 -5.42
N PRO A 47 0.57 -26.54 -4.30
CA PRO A 47 -0.65 -27.35 -4.25
C PRO A 47 -1.88 -26.51 -4.67
N PRO A 48 -2.73 -26.99 -5.61
CA PRO A 48 -3.84 -26.19 -6.15
C PRO A 48 -4.80 -25.66 -5.08
N SER A 49 -5.15 -26.48 -4.08
CA SER A 49 -6.04 -26.09 -2.98
C SER A 49 -5.42 -25.02 -2.09
N TYR A 50 -4.12 -25.10 -1.82
CA TYR A 50 -3.40 -24.09 -1.05
C TYR A 50 -3.39 -22.76 -1.81
N ARG A 51 -3.06 -22.78 -3.11
CA ARG A 51 -3.04 -21.58 -3.96
C ARG A 51 -4.42 -20.92 -3.99
N GLN A 52 -5.48 -21.70 -4.21
CA GLN A 52 -6.85 -21.19 -4.23
C GLN A 52 -7.23 -20.53 -2.89
N SER A 53 -6.99 -21.21 -1.77
CA SER A 53 -7.29 -20.67 -0.44
C SER A 53 -6.49 -19.40 -0.13
N ALA A 54 -5.21 -19.37 -0.47
CA ALA A 54 -4.37 -18.20 -0.29
C ALA A 54 -4.89 -17.00 -1.08
N LEU A 55 -5.18 -17.18 -2.38
CA LEU A 55 -5.67 -16.10 -3.24
C LEU A 55 -7.07 -15.59 -2.86
N ALA A 56 -7.87 -16.41 -2.16
CA ALA A 56 -9.16 -16.01 -1.60
C ALA A 56 -9.05 -15.15 -0.32
N THR A 57 -7.84 -14.83 0.15
CA THR A 57 -7.64 -13.91 1.28
C THR A 57 -8.32 -12.56 0.98
N PRO A 58 -9.20 -12.05 1.86
CA PRO A 58 -9.86 -10.76 1.67
C PRO A 58 -8.85 -9.61 1.52
N VAL A 59 -9.19 -8.61 0.71
CA VAL A 59 -8.29 -7.51 0.30
C VAL A 59 -8.86 -6.19 0.81
N VAL A 60 -8.01 -5.35 1.43
CA VAL A 60 -8.37 -3.94 1.65
C VAL A 60 -8.24 -3.20 0.33
N ASP A 61 -9.20 -2.36 -0.01
CA ASP A 61 -9.13 -1.50 -1.19
C ASP A 61 -7.86 -0.63 -1.20
N SER A 62 -7.63 0.04 -2.33
CA SER A 62 -6.51 0.97 -2.48
C SER A 62 -6.91 2.35 -1.97
N PHE A 63 -6.18 3.38 -2.41
CA PHE A 63 -6.40 4.75 -1.99
C PHE A 63 -6.30 5.73 -3.15
N MET A 64 -7.01 6.85 -3.01
CA MET A 64 -6.65 8.11 -3.64
C MET A 64 -5.67 8.85 -2.73
N HIS A 65 -4.65 9.46 -3.34
CA HIS A 65 -3.66 10.28 -2.66
C HIS A 65 -3.63 11.68 -3.28
N LEU A 66 -3.45 12.69 -2.45
CA LEU A 66 -3.15 14.05 -2.83
C LEU A 66 -1.90 14.49 -2.07
N HIS A 67 -0.79 14.70 -2.78
CA HIS A 67 0.44 15.24 -2.22
C HIS A 67 0.59 16.69 -2.68
N LEU A 68 0.66 17.62 -1.74
CA LEU A 68 0.72 19.06 -2.01
C LEU A 68 1.98 19.67 -1.44
N GLY A 69 2.53 20.64 -2.16
CA GLY A 69 3.35 21.71 -1.59
C GLY A 69 2.51 22.98 -1.53
N ILE A 70 2.51 23.67 -0.38
CA ILE A 70 1.72 24.89 -0.19
C ILE A 70 2.55 26.02 0.43
N ARG A 71 2.14 27.27 0.19
CA ARG A 71 2.67 28.44 0.93
C ARG A 71 2.15 28.45 2.37
N ALA A 72 3.05 28.67 3.33
CA ALA A 72 2.80 28.53 4.76
C ALA A 72 2.48 29.83 5.51
N GLU A 73 2.49 30.99 4.84
CA GLU A 73 2.21 32.30 5.46
C GLU A 73 0.85 32.32 6.18
N GLY A 74 0.82 32.65 7.47
CA GLY A 74 -0.42 32.70 8.26
C GLY A 74 -0.92 31.33 8.76
N LEU A 75 -0.12 30.27 8.63
CA LEU A 75 -0.44 28.91 9.09
C LEU A 75 0.39 28.49 10.32
N GLU A 76 0.85 29.44 11.14
CA GLU A 76 1.78 29.19 12.25
C GLU A 76 1.19 28.30 13.36
N GLN A 77 -0.14 28.20 13.44
CA GLN A 77 -0.89 27.41 14.44
C GLN A 77 -1.42 26.08 13.88
N LEU A 78 -1.05 25.72 12.65
CA LEU A 78 -1.50 24.50 12.01
C LEU A 78 -0.96 23.26 12.73
N THR A 79 -1.82 22.29 13.01
CA THR A 79 -1.41 20.99 13.56
C THR A 79 -1.18 19.97 12.44
N GLY A 80 -0.39 18.94 12.74
CA GLY A 80 0.15 18.07 11.69
C GLY A 80 -0.72 16.88 11.29
N HIS A 81 -1.73 16.50 12.07
CA HIS A 81 -2.63 15.39 11.74
C HIS A 81 -4.09 15.78 11.94
N HIS A 82 -4.90 15.49 10.92
CA HIS A 82 -6.34 15.71 10.94
C HIS A 82 -7.07 14.51 10.34
N VAL A 83 -8.26 14.27 10.87
CA VAL A 83 -9.23 13.33 10.32
C VAL A 83 -10.49 14.11 10.01
N VAL A 84 -10.89 14.09 8.74
CA VAL A 84 -12.12 14.75 8.30
C VAL A 84 -13.09 13.68 7.82
N VAL A 85 -14.23 13.59 8.51
CA VAL A 85 -15.41 12.86 8.04
C VAL A 85 -16.34 13.88 7.40
N GLN A 86 -16.57 13.77 6.10
CA GLN A 86 -17.34 14.76 5.36
C GLN A 86 -18.83 14.68 5.70
N ASP A 87 -19.38 13.47 5.77
CA ASP A 87 -20.76 13.17 6.13
C ASP A 87 -20.80 12.03 7.16
N ALA A 88 -21.23 12.37 8.38
CA ALA A 88 -21.31 11.42 9.50
C ALA A 88 -22.42 10.37 9.33
N ASN A 89 -23.33 10.54 8.37
CA ASN A 89 -24.41 9.59 8.10
C ASN A 89 -24.01 8.50 7.09
N LYS A 90 -22.83 8.63 6.47
CA LYS A 90 -22.28 7.65 5.53
C LYS A 90 -21.28 6.74 6.21
N ASP A 91 -21.10 5.54 5.65
CA ASP A 91 -20.07 4.64 6.15
C ASP A 91 -18.68 5.29 6.04
N ILE A 92 -17.85 5.11 7.06
CA ILE A 92 -16.50 5.70 7.09
C ILE A 92 -15.60 5.14 5.99
N THR A 93 -15.93 3.98 5.44
CA THR A 93 -15.21 3.33 4.35
C THR A 93 -15.65 3.77 2.96
N GLU A 94 -16.73 4.56 2.86
CA GLU A 94 -17.17 5.13 1.59
C GLU A 94 -16.06 6.02 0.99
N PRO A 95 -15.62 5.76 -0.26
CA PRO A 95 -14.55 6.53 -0.89
C PRO A 95 -14.79 8.04 -0.88
N GLY A 96 -13.86 8.78 -0.28
CA GLY A 96 -13.88 10.23 -0.15
C GLY A 96 -14.59 10.74 1.10
N ASN A 97 -15.29 9.90 1.87
CA ASN A 97 -16.00 10.33 3.08
C ASN A 97 -15.03 10.59 4.23
N THR A 98 -14.13 9.65 4.51
CA THR A 98 -13.11 9.78 5.55
C THR A 98 -11.75 10.08 4.92
N CYS A 99 -11.26 11.30 5.13
CA CYS A 99 -9.96 11.74 4.63
C CYS A 99 -8.97 11.90 5.78
N MET A 100 -7.80 11.26 5.65
CA MET A 100 -6.66 11.43 6.54
C MET A 100 -5.75 12.52 5.98
N ILE A 101 -5.40 13.51 6.79
CA ILE A 101 -4.54 14.63 6.40
C ILE A 101 -3.31 14.64 7.29
N SER A 102 -2.13 14.67 6.66
CA SER A 102 -0.84 14.74 7.33
C SER A 102 -0.02 15.90 6.79
N ILE A 103 0.51 16.72 7.70
CA ILE A 103 1.30 17.93 7.42
C ILE A 103 2.59 17.85 8.25
N PRO A 104 3.49 16.90 7.94
CA PRO A 104 4.62 16.59 8.82
C PRO A 104 5.61 17.76 8.96
N SER A 105 5.61 18.70 8.01
CA SER A 105 6.45 19.90 8.06
C SER A 105 6.12 20.87 9.20
N VAL A 106 5.00 20.70 9.91
CA VAL A 106 4.75 21.45 11.14
C VAL A 106 5.67 20.99 12.28
N TRP A 107 6.12 19.73 12.26
CA TRP A 107 7.03 19.17 13.26
C TRP A 107 8.48 19.20 12.81
N ASP A 108 8.74 18.94 11.53
CA ASP A 108 10.09 19.00 10.96
C ASP A 108 10.11 19.91 9.72
N ARG A 109 10.61 21.12 9.92
CA ARG A 109 10.70 22.15 8.87
C ARG A 109 11.60 21.75 7.70
N ASN A 110 12.48 20.76 7.85
CA ASN A 110 13.36 20.30 6.76
C ASN A 110 12.63 19.45 5.71
N LEU A 111 11.37 19.07 5.97
CA LEU A 111 10.55 18.30 5.03
C LEU A 111 9.93 19.15 3.91
N ALA A 112 10.04 20.48 3.99
CA ALA A 112 9.59 21.40 2.96
C ALA A 112 10.58 22.57 2.81
N PRO A 113 10.62 23.24 1.64
CA PRO A 113 11.35 24.50 1.50
C PRO A 113 10.89 25.56 2.50
N GLU A 114 11.74 26.56 2.76
CA GLU A 114 11.37 27.71 3.59
C GLU A 114 10.09 28.39 3.06
N GLY A 115 9.22 28.81 3.98
CA GLY A 115 7.93 29.41 3.65
C GLY A 115 6.88 28.43 3.10
N HIS A 116 7.15 27.11 3.13
CA HIS A 116 6.24 26.10 2.59
C HIS A 116 5.91 24.98 3.59
N HIS A 117 4.80 24.30 3.33
CA HIS A 117 4.45 23.04 3.96
C HIS A 117 4.23 21.94 2.92
N VAL A 118 4.53 20.70 3.32
CA VAL A 118 4.16 19.50 2.56
C VAL A 118 2.94 18.86 3.20
N ILE A 119 1.96 18.51 2.38
CA ILE A 119 0.71 17.88 2.82
C ILE A 119 0.52 16.57 2.07
N HIS A 120 0.11 15.53 2.79
CA HIS A 120 -0.43 14.31 2.21
C HIS A 120 -1.86 14.10 2.72
N VAL A 121 -2.80 14.03 1.78
CA VAL A 121 -4.18 13.64 2.05
C VAL A 121 -4.47 12.31 1.35
N TYR A 122 -5.18 11.41 2.01
CA TYR A 122 -5.66 10.19 1.37
C TYR A 122 -7.02 9.73 1.90
N SER A 123 -7.70 8.96 1.06
CA SER A 123 -8.95 8.27 1.36
C SER A 123 -8.98 6.93 0.62
N LEU A 124 -9.75 5.98 1.14
CA LEU A 124 -10.03 4.71 0.45
C LEU A 124 -10.57 4.96 -0.96
N GLU A 125 -10.17 4.09 -1.89
CA GLU A 125 -10.64 4.07 -3.27
C GLU A 125 -10.47 2.66 -3.83
N SER A 126 -11.51 2.14 -4.46
CA SER A 126 -11.40 0.82 -5.09
C SER A 126 -10.45 0.85 -6.28
N TYR A 127 -9.68 -0.23 -6.46
CA TYR A 127 -8.91 -0.43 -7.68
C TYR A 127 -9.81 -0.68 -8.90
N ALA A 128 -11.00 -1.25 -8.68
CA ALA A 128 -11.94 -1.56 -9.74
C ALA A 128 -12.36 -0.30 -10.52
N GLY A 129 -12.44 -0.43 -11.84
CA GLY A 129 -12.82 0.67 -12.73
C GLY A 129 -11.70 1.68 -13.02
N TRP A 130 -10.49 1.49 -12.52
CA TRP A 130 -9.33 2.28 -12.95
C TRP A 130 -8.59 1.62 -14.13
N CYS A 131 -8.43 2.37 -15.20
CA CYS A 131 -7.63 2.02 -16.38
C CYS A 131 -6.91 3.28 -16.90
N ARG A 132 -5.76 3.11 -17.56
CA ARG A 132 -5.01 4.22 -18.18
C ARG A 132 -5.50 4.49 -19.61
N ASP A 133 -6.78 4.85 -19.73
CA ASP A 133 -7.40 5.24 -20.99
C ASP A 133 -7.42 6.77 -21.16
N GLN A 134 -8.14 7.26 -22.18
CA GLN A 134 -8.27 8.69 -22.47
C GLN A 134 -8.93 9.47 -21.32
N GLY A 135 -9.83 8.85 -20.55
CA GLY A 135 -10.54 9.49 -19.44
C GLY A 135 -9.78 9.48 -18.12
N TYR A 136 -8.64 8.78 -18.04
CA TYR A 136 -7.90 8.59 -16.80
C TYR A 136 -7.53 9.90 -16.09
N GLN A 137 -7.06 10.91 -16.83
CA GLN A 137 -6.60 12.18 -16.22
C GLN A 137 -7.77 12.98 -15.63
N GLU A 138 -8.91 13.00 -16.31
CA GLU A 138 -10.11 13.68 -15.82
C GLU A 138 -10.67 12.95 -14.60
N LYS A 139 -10.82 11.62 -14.68
CA LYS A 139 -11.24 10.79 -13.54
C LYS A 139 -10.32 10.97 -12.34
N LYS A 140 -9.01 11.02 -12.56
CA LYS A 140 -8.00 11.26 -11.52
C LYS A 140 -8.22 12.59 -10.79
N LYS A 141 -8.49 13.68 -11.52
CA LYS A 141 -8.80 14.99 -10.93
C LYS A 141 -10.16 15.04 -10.24
N LEU A 142 -11.17 14.37 -10.80
CA LEU A 142 -12.51 14.32 -10.22
C LEU A 142 -12.49 13.57 -8.88
N ARG A 143 -11.84 12.39 -8.84
CA ARG A 143 -11.77 11.54 -7.64
C ARG A 143 -10.86 12.12 -6.54
N SER A 144 -10.02 13.10 -6.84
CA SER A 144 -9.24 13.83 -5.82
C SER A 144 -9.99 15.00 -5.19
N GLN A 145 -11.10 15.48 -5.78
CA GLN A 145 -11.83 16.63 -5.24
C GLN A 145 -12.31 16.43 -3.79
N PRO A 146 -12.83 15.26 -3.37
CA PRO A 146 -13.21 15.04 -1.98
C PRO A 146 -12.05 15.26 -0.98
N LEU A 147 -10.82 14.91 -1.35
CA LEU A 147 -9.63 15.10 -0.50
C LEU A 147 -9.32 16.60 -0.35
N LEU A 148 -9.46 17.37 -1.43
CA LEU A 148 -9.25 18.82 -1.40
C LEU A 148 -10.35 19.53 -0.61
N THR A 149 -11.61 19.12 -0.77
CA THR A 149 -12.74 19.61 0.04
C THR A 149 -12.59 19.27 1.52
N ALA A 150 -12.08 18.09 1.86
CA ALA A 150 -11.75 17.76 3.24
C ALA A 150 -10.66 18.68 3.79
N LEU A 151 -9.64 18.98 2.99
CA LEU A 151 -8.53 19.87 3.37
C LEU A 151 -8.98 21.33 3.56
N GLU A 152 -9.99 21.80 2.83
CA GLU A 152 -10.62 23.13 3.04
C GLU A 152 -11.21 23.30 4.45
N ARG A 153 -11.59 22.21 5.13
CA ARG A 153 -12.04 22.29 6.54
C ARG A 153 -10.90 22.57 7.51
N VAL A 154 -9.66 22.33 7.09
CA VAL A 154 -8.44 22.57 7.89
C VAL A 154 -7.76 23.87 7.46
N ILE A 155 -7.68 24.13 6.16
CA ILE A 155 -7.06 25.31 5.53
C ILE A 155 -8.07 25.86 4.51
N PRO A 156 -8.94 26.82 4.88
CA PRO A 156 -10.06 27.27 4.04
C PRO A 156 -9.67 27.79 2.65
N ASP A 157 -8.53 28.45 2.53
CA ASP A 157 -7.99 29.03 1.29
C ASP A 157 -6.95 28.13 0.60
N ILE A 158 -6.94 26.82 0.92
CA ILE A 158 -5.92 25.87 0.45
C ILE A 158 -5.65 25.93 -1.05
N ARG A 159 -6.70 26.08 -1.87
CA ARG A 159 -6.59 26.08 -3.33
C ARG A 159 -5.68 27.20 -3.84
N GLU A 160 -5.70 28.35 -3.18
CA GLU A 160 -4.89 29.50 -3.56
C GLU A 160 -3.43 29.32 -3.16
N ARG A 161 -3.17 28.49 -2.13
CA ARG A 161 -1.85 28.25 -1.55
C ARG A 161 -1.03 27.18 -2.27
N ILE A 162 -1.67 26.31 -3.06
CA ILE A 162 -1.00 25.19 -3.75
C ILE A 162 0.04 25.73 -4.74
N VAL A 163 1.28 25.25 -4.60
CA VAL A 163 2.39 25.49 -5.54
C VAL A 163 2.83 24.22 -6.26
N LEU A 164 2.49 23.05 -5.71
CA LEU A 164 2.72 21.74 -6.32
C LEU A 164 1.54 20.83 -5.98
N GLU A 165 1.00 20.14 -6.99
CA GLU A 165 -0.05 19.14 -6.82
C GLU A 165 0.34 17.84 -7.51
N LEU A 166 0.39 16.75 -6.74
CA LEU A 166 0.61 15.39 -7.24
C LEU A 166 -0.51 14.48 -6.75
N ILE A 167 -1.36 14.05 -7.67
CA ILE A 167 -2.43 13.11 -7.37
C ILE A 167 -1.93 11.67 -7.59
N GLY A 168 -2.17 10.78 -6.63
CA GLY A 168 -1.96 9.34 -6.74
C GLY A 168 -3.30 8.60 -6.82
N THR A 169 -3.40 7.63 -7.71
CA THR A 169 -4.59 6.76 -7.86
C THR A 169 -4.26 5.33 -7.46
N PRO A 170 -5.24 4.40 -7.37
CA PRO A 170 -4.96 2.99 -7.16
C PRO A 170 -3.94 2.39 -8.14
N LEU A 171 -3.96 2.81 -9.42
CA LEU A 171 -2.95 2.40 -10.41
C LEU A 171 -1.55 2.97 -10.13
N THR A 172 -1.49 4.17 -9.57
CA THR A 172 -0.22 4.81 -9.15
C THR A 172 0.37 4.03 -7.98
N HIS A 173 -0.48 3.72 -7.00
CA HIS A 173 -0.11 2.96 -5.81
C HIS A 173 0.37 1.55 -6.16
N ALA A 174 -0.39 0.84 -7.02
CA ALA A 174 0.00 -0.47 -7.54
C ALA A 174 1.33 -0.45 -8.30
N HIS A 175 1.56 0.58 -9.12
CA HIS A 175 2.77 0.70 -9.93
C HIS A 175 4.02 0.96 -9.08
N TYR A 176 4.00 2.00 -8.24
CA TYR A 176 5.19 2.41 -7.49
C TYR A 176 5.54 1.47 -6.35
N LEU A 177 4.54 0.87 -5.68
CA LEU A 177 4.79 -0.10 -4.62
C LEU A 177 4.90 -1.54 -5.14
N ARG A 178 4.55 -1.79 -6.42
CA ARG A 178 4.50 -3.13 -7.04
C ARG A 178 3.63 -4.12 -6.26
N ARG A 179 2.46 -3.65 -5.85
CA ARG A 179 1.52 -4.41 -5.02
C ARG A 179 0.24 -4.73 -5.76
N TYR A 180 -0.30 -5.91 -5.50
CA TYR A 180 -1.57 -6.40 -6.02
C TYR A 180 -2.66 -5.35 -5.82
N GLN A 181 -3.18 -4.82 -6.93
CA GLN A 181 -4.24 -3.80 -6.94
C GLN A 181 -3.95 -2.55 -6.08
N GLY A 182 -2.69 -2.27 -5.72
CA GLY A 182 -2.36 -1.19 -4.81
C GLY A 182 -2.99 -1.34 -3.42
N THR A 183 -3.27 -2.56 -2.98
CA THR A 183 -3.89 -2.84 -1.69
C THR A 183 -3.01 -2.43 -0.51
N TYR A 184 -3.65 -1.97 0.57
CA TYR A 184 -3.01 -1.80 1.87
C TYR A 184 -2.62 -3.14 2.54
N GLY A 185 -3.25 -4.24 2.14
CA GLY A 185 -3.02 -5.59 2.69
C GLY A 185 -4.31 -6.38 2.91
N PRO A 186 -4.26 -7.47 3.67
CA PRO A 186 -5.41 -8.33 3.90
C PRO A 186 -6.49 -7.67 4.78
N ALA A 187 -7.75 -7.80 4.38
CA ALA A 187 -8.93 -7.31 5.12
C ALA A 187 -9.50 -8.38 6.07
N ILE A 188 -8.65 -8.99 6.89
CA ILE A 188 -9.08 -10.02 7.83
C ILE A 188 -9.62 -9.36 9.10
N ALA A 189 -10.93 -9.47 9.32
CA ALA A 189 -11.57 -8.91 10.51
C ALA A 189 -11.09 -9.59 11.80
N ALA A 190 -10.91 -8.79 12.85
CA ALA A 190 -10.51 -9.29 14.17
C ALA A 190 -11.49 -10.38 14.66
N GLY A 191 -10.94 -11.50 15.14
CA GLY A 191 -11.71 -12.64 15.63
C GLY A 191 -12.39 -13.50 14.53
N LYS A 192 -12.23 -13.17 13.25
CA LYS A 192 -12.79 -13.95 12.12
C LYS A 192 -11.77 -14.81 11.39
N GLY A 193 -10.48 -14.55 11.58
CA GLY A 193 -9.42 -15.32 10.95
C GLY A 193 -8.03 -14.93 11.44
N LEU A 194 -7.01 -15.61 10.91
CA LEU A 194 -5.61 -15.34 11.18
C LEU A 194 -4.91 -14.91 9.90
N PHE A 195 -3.98 -13.96 10.02
CA PHE A 195 -3.09 -13.64 8.92
C PHE A 195 -2.23 -14.86 8.55
N PRO A 196 -1.93 -15.07 7.26
CA PRO A 196 -1.05 -16.15 6.84
C PRO A 196 0.33 -16.05 7.50
N GLY A 197 0.86 -17.18 8.01
CA GLY A 197 2.21 -17.24 8.60
C GLY A 197 3.33 -17.07 7.56
N PRO A 198 4.59 -17.03 8.02
CA PRO A 198 5.75 -16.83 7.13
C PRO A 198 6.05 -18.04 6.23
N HIS A 199 5.61 -19.23 6.62
CA HIS A 199 5.87 -20.45 5.84
C HIS A 199 4.99 -20.57 4.59
N THR A 200 5.55 -21.20 3.57
CA THR A 200 4.84 -21.66 2.38
C THR A 200 4.97 -23.19 2.24
N PRO A 201 4.18 -23.85 1.37
CA PRO A 201 4.36 -25.27 1.06
C PRO A 201 5.67 -25.58 0.32
N ILE A 202 6.35 -24.57 -0.22
CA ILE A 202 7.64 -24.71 -0.89
C ILE A 202 8.72 -24.62 0.18
N LYS A 203 9.54 -25.66 0.29
CA LYS A 203 10.66 -25.71 1.22
C LYS A 203 11.62 -24.54 0.95
N ASP A 204 12.08 -23.90 2.01
CA ASP A 204 13.01 -22.76 2.00
C ASP A 204 12.48 -21.50 1.27
N LEU A 205 11.17 -21.43 1.00
CA LEU A 205 10.47 -20.22 0.60
C LEU A 205 9.63 -19.68 1.76
N TYR A 206 9.92 -18.45 2.16
CA TYR A 206 9.23 -17.73 3.22
C TYR A 206 8.59 -16.44 2.69
N ARG A 207 7.62 -15.91 3.44
CA ARG A 207 7.00 -14.61 3.21
C ARG A 207 7.16 -13.71 4.42
N VAL A 208 7.26 -12.41 4.17
CA VAL A 208 7.27 -11.35 5.18
C VAL A 208 6.43 -10.18 4.69
N GLY A 209 6.14 -9.25 5.60
CA GLY A 209 5.47 -8.00 5.29
C GLY A 209 4.02 -8.00 5.71
N ASP A 210 3.26 -7.07 5.16
CA ASP A 210 1.89 -6.75 5.59
C ASP A 210 0.83 -7.79 5.19
N SER A 211 1.16 -8.69 4.24
CA SER A 211 0.34 -9.85 3.88
C SER A 211 0.71 -11.13 4.63
N THR A 212 1.54 -10.98 5.67
CA THR A 212 2.00 -12.04 6.56
C THR A 212 1.73 -11.60 8.00
N MET A 213 1.46 -12.56 8.89
CA MET A 213 1.30 -12.31 10.32
C MET A 213 2.46 -11.44 10.85
N PRO A 214 2.19 -10.37 11.64
CA PRO A 214 0.90 -9.97 12.23
C PRO A 214 -0.06 -9.14 11.37
N GLY A 215 0.31 -8.73 10.15
CA GLY A 215 -0.55 -7.97 9.24
C GLY A 215 -0.06 -6.55 8.93
N ILE A 216 -1.00 -5.64 8.71
CA ILE A 216 -0.78 -4.30 8.15
C ILE A 216 -0.17 -3.29 9.14
N GLY A 217 0.61 -2.34 8.61
CA GLY A 217 1.20 -1.22 9.37
C GLY A 217 2.65 -1.46 9.79
N VAL A 218 3.41 -0.38 9.96
CA VAL A 218 4.88 -0.44 10.18
C VAL A 218 5.28 -1.34 11.35
N PRO A 219 4.66 -1.26 12.55
CA PRO A 219 5.05 -2.14 13.66
C PRO A 219 4.76 -3.62 13.37
N ALA A 220 3.63 -3.93 12.73
CA ALA A 220 3.26 -5.30 12.37
C ALA A 220 4.21 -5.86 11.29
N VAL A 221 4.53 -5.07 10.27
CA VAL A 221 5.50 -5.44 9.23
C VAL A 221 6.88 -5.73 9.82
N ALA A 222 7.35 -4.90 10.76
CA ALA A 222 8.62 -5.14 11.45
C ALA A 222 8.57 -6.45 12.26
N ALA A 223 7.48 -6.68 13.00
CA ALA A 223 7.27 -7.94 13.72
C ALA A 223 7.22 -9.15 12.78
N SER A 224 6.63 -9.03 11.59
CA SER A 224 6.62 -10.08 10.56
C SER A 224 8.04 -10.50 10.15
N GLY A 225 8.93 -9.52 9.96
CA GLY A 225 10.35 -9.78 9.69
C GLY A 225 11.03 -10.53 10.83
N ILE A 226 10.79 -10.12 12.09
CA ILE A 226 11.32 -10.80 13.28
C ILE A 226 10.81 -12.24 13.39
N LEU A 227 9.52 -12.46 13.18
CA LEU A 227 8.91 -13.79 13.22
C LEU A 227 9.50 -14.70 12.13
N CYS A 228 9.65 -14.19 10.91
CA CYS A 228 10.27 -14.94 9.83
C CYS A 228 11.73 -15.28 10.16
N ALA A 229 12.52 -14.32 10.66
CA ALA A 229 13.91 -14.56 11.04
C ALA A 229 14.05 -15.69 12.07
N ASN A 230 13.17 -15.73 13.07
CA ASN A 230 13.12 -16.82 14.07
C ASN A 230 12.58 -18.15 13.53
N SER A 231 11.92 -18.12 12.36
CA SER A 231 11.39 -19.32 11.68
C SER A 231 12.39 -19.95 10.71
N LEU A 232 13.49 -19.25 10.38
CA LEU A 232 14.59 -19.80 9.62
C LEU A 232 15.31 -20.82 10.50
N ARG A 233 15.41 -22.06 10.02
CA ARG A 233 16.23 -23.09 10.70
C ARG A 233 17.68 -22.85 10.29
N CYS A 234 18.52 -22.45 11.24
CA CYS A 234 19.97 -22.48 11.10
C CYS A 234 20.47 -23.94 11.08
#